data_AF-A0A6A5HXG1-F1
#
_entry.id   AF-A0A6A5HXG1-F1
#
_cell.length_a   1.000
_cell.length_b   1.000
_cell.length_c   1.000
_cell.angle_alpha   90.00
_cell.angle_beta   90.00
_cell.angle_gamma   90.00
#
_symmetry.space_group_name_H-M   'P 1'
#
loop_
_entity.id
_entity.type
_entity.pdbx_description
1 polymer ?
#
loop_
_entity_poly.entity_id
_entity_poly.type
_entity_poly.pdbx_seq_one_letter_code
_entity_poly.pdbx_strand_id
1 'polypeptide(L)' 'MKSPLDYEDSAQRDGFPLRIRVSDGRHDAEAAVHVALVDRNDHAPHIHGATEHRIREDVPRGTIIGRYTTSDKDAGDTAR' A
#
# COMPACT_ATOMS: atom_id res chain seq x y z
N MET A 1 -3.24 -20.36 12.97
CA MET A 1 -2.36 -19.22 13.29
C MET A 1 -3.02 -17.97 12.71
N LYS A 2 -3.06 -16.84 13.42
CA LYS A 2 -3.63 -15.59 12.88
C LYS A 2 -2.54 -14.86 12.08
N SER A 3 -2.88 -14.37 10.89
CA SER A 3 -1.98 -13.53 10.08
C SER A 3 -1.96 -12.09 10.61
N PRO A 4 -0.84 -11.36 10.44
CA PRO A 4 -0.78 -9.93 10.73
C PRO A 4 -1.69 -9.14 9.77
N LEU A 5 -2.11 -7.96 10.20
CA LEU A 5 -2.85 -7.01 9.37
C LEU A 5 -1.88 -6.29 8.43
N ASP A 6 -2.25 -6.19 7.16
CA ASP A 6 -1.46 -5.58 6.10
C ASP A 6 -2.42 -4.88 5.13
N TYR A 7 -2.30 -3.55 4.98
CA TYR A 7 -3.23 -2.76 4.14
C TYR A 7 -2.91 -2.94 2.65
N GLU A 8 -1.64 -3.14 2.32
CA GLU A 8 -1.12 -3.35 0.97
C GLU A 8 -1.47 -4.74 0.42
N ASP A 9 -1.87 -5.68 1.30
CA ASP A 9 -2.46 -6.95 0.91
C ASP A 9 -3.86 -6.75 0.32
N SER A 10 -4.00 -7.06 -0.98
CA SER A 10 -5.26 -6.91 -1.71
C SER A 10 -6.41 -7.73 -1.13
N ALA A 11 -6.14 -8.81 -0.40
CA ALA A 11 -7.16 -9.60 0.27
C ALA A 11 -7.70 -8.93 1.55
N GLN A 12 -6.95 -7.97 2.11
CA GLN A 12 -7.27 -7.29 3.38
C GLN A 12 -7.69 -5.83 3.18
N ARG A 13 -7.33 -5.24 2.04
CA ARG A 13 -7.55 -3.83 1.72
C ARG A 13 -8.99 -3.36 1.82
N ASP A 14 -9.93 -4.23 1.43
CA ASP A 14 -11.37 -3.95 1.51
C ASP A 14 -11.94 -4.19 2.92
N GLY A 15 -11.10 -4.51 3.91
CA GLY A 15 -11.51 -4.77 5.28
C GLY A 15 -12.12 -6.16 5.49
N PHE A 16 -12.66 -6.37 6.70
CA PHE A 16 -13.15 -7.66 7.16
C PHE A 16 -14.65 -7.60 7.49
N PRO A 17 -15.51 -8.31 6.72
CA PRO A 17 -16.90 -8.49 7.10
C PRO A 17 -17.01 -9.50 8.25
N LEU A 18 -17.64 -9.10 9.33
CA LEU A 18 -17.90 -9.91 10.52
C LEU A 18 -19.42 -10.03 10.73
N ARG A 19 -19.86 -11.22 11.12
CA ARG A 19 -21.23 -11.45 11.56
C ARG A 19 -21.22 -11.77 13.05
N ILE A 20 -21.80 -10.89 13.83
CA ILE A 20 -21.88 -11.01 15.28
C ILE A 20 -23.24 -11.62 15.62
N ARG A 21 -23.24 -12.67 16.44
CA ARG A 21 -24.46 -13.24 17.03
C ARG A 21 -24.42 -13.04 18.54
N VAL A 22 -25.54 -12.58 19.09
CA VAL A 22 -25.78 -12.47 20.53
C VAL A 22 -26.97 -13.33 20.90
N SER A 23 -26.94 -13.93 22.09
CA SER A 23 -28.01 -14.80 22.60
C SER A 23 -28.24 -14.51 24.07
N ASP A 24 -29.50 -14.39 24.47
CA ASP A 24 -29.90 -14.32 25.89
C ASP A 24 -30.28 -15.71 26.45
N GLY A 25 -30.09 -16.77 25.66
CA GLY A 25 -30.46 -18.15 25.99
C GLY A 25 -31.88 -18.54 25.56
N ARG A 26 -32.70 -17.59 25.08
CA ARG A 26 -34.04 -17.83 24.54
C ARG A 26 -34.23 -17.27 23.13
N HIS A 27 -33.60 -16.14 22.84
CA HIS A 27 -33.61 -15.47 21.55
C HIS A 27 -32.19 -15.21 21.09
N ASP A 28 -32.04 -15.16 19.77
CA ASP A 28 -30.80 -14.81 19.10
C ASP A 28 -31.01 -13.56 18.26
N ALA A 29 -30.01 -12.70 18.21
CA ALA A 29 -29.93 -11.59 17.29
C ALA A 29 -28.59 -11.62 16.57
N GLU A 30 -28.60 -11.21 15.30
CA GLU A 30 -27.41 -11.14 14.47
C GLU A 30 -27.24 -9.75 13.87
N ALA A 31 -26.00 -9.30 13.76
CA ALA A 31 -25.63 -8.04 13.11
C ALA A 31 -24.42 -8.24 12.21
N ALA A 32 -24.44 -7.59 11.05
CA ALA A 32 -23.26 -7.47 10.19
C ALA A 32 -22.45 -6.25 10.60
N VAL A 33 -21.15 -6.44 10.77
CA VAL A 33 -20.17 -5.40 11.07
C VAL A 33 -19.09 -5.47 10.00
N HIS A 34 -18.64 -4.32 9.53
CA HIS A 34 -17.53 -4.24 8.59
C HIS A 34 -16.37 -3.52 9.26
N VAL A 35 -15.24 -4.20 9.40
CA VAL A 35 -14.03 -3.63 9.98
C VAL A 35 -13.14 -3.14 8.85
N ALA A 36 -13.10 -1.82 8.66
CA ALA A 36 -12.22 -1.21 7.69
C ALA A 36 -10.77 -1.21 8.19
N LEU A 37 -9.83 -1.47 7.28
CA LEU A 37 -8.41 -1.31 7.56
C LEU A 37 -8.00 0.13 7.20
N VAL A 38 -7.23 0.76 8.09
CA VAL A 38 -6.73 2.12 7.89
C VAL A 38 -5.28 2.03 7.50
N ASP A 39 -4.96 2.57 6.33
CA ASP A 39 -3.61 2.63 5.81
C ASP A 39 -2.66 3.40 6.74
N ARG A 40 -1.43 2.93 6.81
CA ARG A 40 -0.33 3.52 7.57
C ARG A 40 0.83 3.69 6.61
N ASN A 41 1.44 4.88 6.60
CA ASN A 41 2.66 5.09 5.83
C ASN A 41 3.81 4.29 6.46
N ASP A 42 4.00 3.07 5.97
CA ASP A 42 4.99 2.10 6.45
C ASP A 42 5.85 1.51 5.33
N HIS A 43 5.56 1.85 4.06
CA HIS A 43 6.46 1.63 2.95
C HIS A 43 7.25 2.89 2.62
N ALA A 44 8.49 2.70 2.16
CA ALA A 44 9.31 3.80 1.68
C ALA A 44 9.24 3.88 0.15
N PRO A 45 9.35 5.08 -0.44
CA PRO A 45 9.35 5.21 -1.88
C PRO A 45 10.48 4.42 -2.53
N HIS A 46 10.13 3.59 -3.52
CA HIS A 46 11.09 2.89 -4.35
C HIS A 46 11.43 3.73 -5.58
N ILE A 47 12.71 4.06 -5.74
CA ILE A 47 13.22 4.77 -6.92
C ILE A 47 13.65 3.77 -7.98
N HIS A 48 13.10 3.91 -9.17
CA HIS A 48 13.44 3.12 -10.35
C HIS A 48 14.30 3.95 -11.29
N GLY A 49 15.39 3.36 -11.76
CA GLY A 49 16.32 3.98 -12.69
C GLY A 49 17.72 3.42 -12.50
N ALA A 50 18.67 3.82 -13.36
CA ALA A 50 20.04 3.38 -13.22
C ALA A 50 20.71 4.06 -12.02
N THR A 51 21.42 3.27 -11.21
CA THR A 51 22.18 3.73 -10.05
C THR A 51 23.52 4.36 -10.44
N GLU A 52 24.03 4.06 -11.64
CA GLU A 52 25.24 4.63 -12.20
C GLU A 52 25.02 4.99 -13.68
N HIS A 53 25.63 6.10 -14.11
CA HIS A 53 25.72 6.49 -15.52
C HIS A 53 27.18 6.76 -15.88
N ARG A 54 27.63 6.21 -17.01
CA ARG A 54 28.91 6.55 -17.62
C ARG A 54 28.68 7.41 -18.85
N ILE A 55 29.22 8.61 -18.83
CA ILE A 55 29.05 9.60 -19.89
C ILE A 55 30.41 10.01 -20.44
N ARG A 56 30.45 10.28 -21.75
CA ARG A 56 31.66 10.80 -22.40
C ARG A 56 31.80 12.28 -22.07
N GLU A 57 33.03 12.77 -21.99
CA GLU A 57 33.31 14.17 -21.66
C GLU A 57 32.86 15.16 -22.74
N ASP A 58 32.71 14.70 -23.98
CA ASP A 58 32.38 15.49 -25.17
C ASP A 58 30.88 15.56 -25.47
N VAL A 59 30.02 15.12 -24.54
CA VAL A 59 28.57 15.16 -24.74
C VAL A 59 28.05 16.61 -24.83
N PRO A 60 27.12 16.90 -25.75
CA PRO A 60 26.55 18.24 -25.90
C PRO A 60 25.81 18.73 -24.65
N ARG A 61 25.72 20.06 -24.50
CA ARG A 61 24.92 20.66 -23.43
C ARG A 61 23.44 20.32 -23.63
N GLY A 62 22.77 19.93 -22.54
CA GLY A 62 21.35 19.56 -22.54
C GLY A 62 21.09 18.07 -22.71
N THR A 63 22.12 17.23 -22.77
CA THR A 63 21.93 15.76 -22.75
C THR A 63 21.26 15.31 -21.45
N ILE A 64 20.12 14.63 -21.58
CA ILE A 64 19.46 13.95 -20.46
C ILE A 64 20.24 12.67 -20.16
N ILE A 65 20.80 12.59 -18.95
CA ILE A 65 21.67 11.48 -18.54
C ILE A 65 20.86 10.30 -18.01
N GLY A 66 19.68 10.56 -17.44
CA GLY A 66 18.80 9.51 -16.93
C GLY A 66 17.39 10.03 -16.69
N ARG A 67 16.46 9.08 -16.53
CA ARG A 67 15.10 9.34 -16.11
C ARG A 67 14.78 8.37 -14.98
N TYR A 68 14.11 8.88 -13.96
CA TYR A 68 13.76 8.13 -12.77
C TYR A 68 12.25 8.18 -12.57
N THR A 69 11.70 7.12 -12.00
CA THR A 69 10.31 7.06 -11.56
C THR A 69 10.27 6.56 -10.13
N THR A 70 9.28 6.97 -9.35
CA THR A 70 9.09 6.51 -7.98
C THR A 70 7.81 5.72 -7.87
N SER A 71 7.79 4.73 -6.97
CA SER A 71 6.57 4.04 -6.58
C SER A 71 6.55 3.82 -5.08
N ASP A 72 5.46 4.18 -4.45
CA ASP A 72 5.14 3.82 -3.07
C ASP A 72 3.93 2.88 -3.08
N LYS A 73 3.87 1.95 -2.14
CA LYS A 73 2.77 0.98 -2.04
C LYS A 73 1.61 1.50 -1.20
N ASP A 74 1.89 2.45 -0.30
CA ASP A 74 0.90 3.01 0.61
C ASP A 74 -0.24 3.69 -0.17
N ALA A 75 -1.45 3.63 0.35
CA ALA A 75 -2.59 4.25 -0.30
C ALA A 75 -2.60 5.76 -0.13
N GLY A 76 -2.70 6.46 -1.27
CA GLY A 76 -2.82 7.91 -1.28
C GLY A 76 -1.49 8.63 -1.36
N ASP A 77 -0.44 7.98 -1.87
CA ASP A 77 0.83 8.64 -2.15
C ASP A 77 0.69 9.67 -3.30
N THR A 78 0.41 10.92 -2.94
CA THR A 78 0.72 12.06 -3.80
C THR A 78 2.19 12.39 -3.63
N ALA A 79 3.05 11.65 -4.33
CA ALA A 79 4.38 12.13 -4.67
C ALA A 79 4.24 13.54 -5.29
N ARG A 80 4.60 14.58 -4.53
CA ARG A 80 4.63 15.96 -4.98
C ARG A 80 6.05 16.49 -4.96
#